data_AF-A0A816GUE6-F1
#
_entry.id   AF-A0A816GUE6-F1
#
_cell.length_a   1.000
_cell.length_b   1.000
_cell.length_c   1.000
_cell.angle_alpha   90.00
_cell.angle_beta   90.00
_cell.angle_gamma   90.00
#
_symmetry.space_group_name_H-M   'P 1'
#
loop_
_entity.id
_entity.type
_entity.pdbx_description
1 polymer ?
#
loop_
_entity_poly.entity_id
_entity_poly.type
_entity_poly.pdbx_seq_one_letter_code
_entity_poly.pdbx_strand_id
1 'polypeptide(L)'
;MPKLISHYRWVNQLRQRVNSQIEPLRTIDIKIEDNECYKRILEQERNIQMRLDNFIENLNQQWIDLFQNGSLLHLNEPILRKVNEYYTVNIKPELATALHEVMRLYQIPNLILSPEIEEFYQQIDRFQQQFIDLDYITKSYRHIYDNVSLIEYPLIREELATIANDLDKASTIITLNIDTDPTDFIRRLRTTIHDFEARFFKSKSNLDDIQKILQTYLKTALYSRGETRQDPLLIVYEKENRVLKRNNELRDAGLRLQDILKQSKWLLKADADADIWKAYVDYVDEMIIESLYEIIDYNLNYLLEESDPTLNKRPLFEVELILDVII
;
A
#
# COMPACT_ATOMS: atom_id res chain seq x y z
N MET A 1 27.10 13.90 3.76
CA MET A 1 28.08 12.79 3.73
C MET A 1 29.11 13.01 2.65
N PRO A 2 30.38 12.63 2.85
CA PRO A 2 31.40 12.63 1.80
C PRO A 2 31.01 11.64 0.72
N LYS A 3 30.87 12.10 -0.53
CA LYS A 3 30.47 11.24 -1.67
C LYS A 3 31.61 10.30 -2.06
N LEU A 4 31.80 9.20 -1.33
CA LEU A 4 32.95 8.31 -1.48
C LEU A 4 33.08 7.80 -2.93
N ILE A 5 31.96 7.40 -3.54
CA ILE A 5 31.90 6.90 -4.92
C ILE A 5 32.37 7.92 -5.95
N SER A 6 32.00 9.20 -5.81
CA SER A 6 32.40 10.20 -6.80
C SER A 6 33.91 10.43 -6.75
N HIS A 7 34.50 10.40 -5.56
CA HIS A 7 35.94 10.54 -5.38
C HIS A 7 36.67 9.29 -5.89
N TYR A 8 36.16 8.09 -5.60
CA TYR A 8 36.69 6.84 -6.16
C TYR A 8 36.66 6.80 -7.68
N ARG A 9 35.54 7.19 -8.30
CA ARG A 9 35.41 7.27 -9.76
C ARG A 9 36.40 8.29 -10.35
N TRP A 10 36.54 9.45 -9.70
CA TRP A 10 37.49 10.47 -10.13
C TRP A 10 38.94 9.99 -10.06
N VAL A 11 39.34 9.34 -8.95
CA VAL A 11 40.70 8.76 -8.82
C VAL A 11 40.94 7.67 -9.88
N ASN A 12 39.97 6.78 -10.11
CA ASN A 12 40.09 5.74 -11.13
C ASN A 12 40.23 6.32 -12.54
N GLN A 13 39.49 7.38 -12.87
CA GLN A 13 39.64 8.10 -14.14
C GLN A 13 41.03 8.73 -14.27
N LEU A 14 41.56 9.32 -13.21
CA LEU A 14 42.92 9.87 -13.21
C LEU A 14 43.98 8.78 -13.41
N ARG A 15 43.85 7.64 -12.73
CA ARG A 15 44.73 6.48 -12.93
C ARG A 15 44.70 5.98 -14.37
N GLN A 16 43.52 5.82 -14.94
CA GLN A 16 43.38 5.40 -16.35
C GLN A 16 44.04 6.39 -17.32
N ARG A 17 43.90 7.70 -17.08
CA ARG A 17 44.52 8.72 -17.92
C ARG A 17 46.04 8.70 -17.81
N VAL A 18 46.58 8.63 -16.60
CA VAL A 18 48.03 8.53 -16.36
C VAL A 18 48.59 7.27 -17.02
N ASN A 19 47.96 6.12 -16.80
CA ASN A 19 48.41 4.85 -17.39
C ASN A 19 48.31 4.88 -18.92
N SER A 20 47.23 5.44 -19.51
CA SER A 20 47.10 5.54 -20.97
C SER A 20 48.20 6.33 -21.66
N GLN A 21 48.82 7.28 -20.95
CA GLN A 21 49.94 8.08 -21.46
C GLN A 21 51.29 7.35 -21.35
N ILE A 22 51.38 6.37 -20.44
CA ILE A 22 52.63 5.69 -20.09
C ILE A 22 52.73 4.30 -20.73
N GLU A 23 51.62 3.59 -20.92
CA GLU A 23 51.57 2.29 -21.59
C GLU A 23 52.23 2.29 -23.00
N PRO A 24 52.05 3.33 -23.85
CA PRO A 24 52.77 3.42 -25.11
C PRO A 24 54.28 3.57 -24.92
N LEU A 25 54.73 4.26 -23.85
CA LEU A 25 56.15 4.45 -23.55
C LEU A 25 56.82 3.17 -23.03
N ARG A 26 56.06 2.29 -22.37
CA ARG A 26 56.51 0.97 -21.91
C ARG A 26 56.66 -0.05 -23.02
N THR A 27 55.93 0.12 -24.12
CA THR A 27 55.96 -0.78 -25.29
C THR A 27 57.13 -0.48 -26.23
N ILE A 28 57.79 0.69 -26.07
CA ILE A 28 58.92 1.10 -26.91
C ILE A 28 60.23 0.52 -26.34
N ASP A 29 61.05 0.01 -27.25
CA ASP A 29 62.29 -0.76 -27.07
C ASP A 29 63.24 -0.34 -25.90
N ILE A 30 63.97 -1.32 -25.37
CA ILE A 30 64.83 -1.31 -24.16
C ILE A 30 65.86 -0.15 -24.12
N LYS A 31 66.17 0.48 -25.26
CA LYS A 31 67.13 1.60 -25.36
C LYS A 31 66.68 2.91 -24.69
N ILE A 32 65.42 3.03 -24.29
CA ILE A 32 64.88 4.19 -23.56
C ILE A 32 65.05 4.04 -22.04
N GLU A 33 65.29 2.83 -21.53
CA GLU A 33 65.41 2.56 -20.10
C GLU A 33 66.61 3.26 -19.44
N ASP A 34 67.67 3.53 -20.20
CA ASP A 34 68.86 4.26 -19.73
C ASP A 34 68.74 5.80 -19.84
N ASN A 35 67.65 6.31 -20.41
CA ASN A 35 67.42 7.74 -20.53
C ASN A 35 66.94 8.33 -19.19
N GLU A 36 67.68 9.30 -18.63
CA GLU A 36 67.30 9.99 -17.39
C GLU A 36 65.89 10.61 -17.46
N CYS A 37 65.47 11.10 -18.63
CA CYS A 37 64.14 11.67 -18.80
C CYS A 37 63.04 10.62 -18.64
N TYR A 38 63.27 9.38 -19.11
CA TYR A 38 62.32 8.29 -18.96
C TYR A 38 62.23 7.81 -17.50
N LYS A 39 63.36 7.70 -16.81
CA LYS A 39 63.40 7.40 -15.36
C LYS A 39 62.64 8.45 -14.54
N ARG A 40 62.79 9.75 -14.86
CA ARG A 40 62.04 10.84 -14.21
C ARG A 40 60.53 10.75 -14.46
N ILE A 41 60.10 10.36 -15.67
CA ILE A 41 58.67 10.20 -15.99
C ILE A 41 58.06 9.03 -15.20
N LEU A 42 58.76 7.90 -15.08
CA LEU A 42 58.31 6.76 -14.26
C LEU A 42 58.29 7.08 -12.76
N GLU A 43 59.24 7.88 -12.27
CA GLU A 43 59.23 8.34 -10.88
C GLU A 43 58.06 9.29 -10.59
N GLN A 44 57.75 10.18 -11.54
CA GLN A 44 56.57 11.04 -11.44
C GLN A 44 55.26 10.25 -11.49
N GLU A 45 55.15 9.21 -12.33
CA GLU A 45 54.02 8.28 -12.32
C GLU A 45 53.82 7.66 -10.94
N ARG A 46 54.89 7.08 -10.37
CA ARG A 46 54.84 6.46 -9.04
C ARG A 46 54.43 7.45 -7.96
N ASN A 47 54.93 8.69 -8.01
CA ASN A 47 54.56 9.75 -7.07
C ASN A 47 53.07 10.13 -7.22
N ILE A 48 52.56 10.22 -8.45
CA ILE A 48 51.15 10.49 -8.72
C ILE A 48 50.27 9.32 -8.22
N GLN A 49 50.65 8.08 -8.49
CA GLN A 49 49.94 6.89 -7.98
C GLN A 49 49.89 6.88 -6.45
N MET A 50 51.03 7.07 -5.78
CA MET A 50 51.13 7.14 -4.32
C MET A 50 50.28 8.26 -3.71
N ARG A 51 50.23 9.43 -4.34
CA ARG A 51 49.34 10.54 -3.89
C ARG A 51 47.87 10.19 -4.04
N LEU A 52 47.50 9.50 -5.12
CA LEU A 52 46.13 9.04 -5.34
C LEU A 52 45.74 7.93 -4.35
N ASP A 53 46.66 7.04 -3.98
CA ASP A 53 46.47 6.03 -2.92
C ASP A 53 46.25 6.71 -1.56
N ASN A 54 47.17 7.59 -1.14
CA ASN A 54 47.07 8.33 0.13
C ASN A 54 45.77 9.15 0.24
N PHE A 55 45.28 9.71 -0.87
CA PHE A 55 44.02 10.45 -0.89
C PHE A 55 42.81 9.55 -0.62
N ILE A 56 42.78 8.35 -1.22
CA ILE A 56 41.73 7.36 -0.97
C ILE A 56 41.79 6.85 0.47
N GLU A 57 42.99 6.53 0.98
CA GLU A 57 43.16 6.04 2.35
C GLU A 57 42.68 7.06 3.38
N ASN A 58 43.01 8.34 3.21
CA ASN A 58 42.54 9.41 4.08
C ASN A 58 41.01 9.56 4.02
N LEU A 59 40.41 9.48 2.82
CA LEU A 59 38.95 9.52 2.66
C LEU A 59 38.26 8.33 3.33
N ASN A 60 38.84 7.14 3.24
CA ASN A 60 38.31 5.94 3.91
C ASN A 60 38.38 6.07 5.43
N GLN A 61 39.50 6.56 5.97
CA GLN A 61 39.65 6.80 7.41
C GLN A 61 38.63 7.81 7.91
N GLN A 62 38.42 8.93 7.20
CA GLN A 62 37.37 9.88 7.54
C GLN A 62 35.97 9.25 7.51
N TRP A 63 35.72 8.33 6.58
CA TRP A 63 34.43 7.64 6.48
C TRP A 63 34.24 6.62 7.61
N ILE A 64 35.29 5.89 7.97
CA ILE A 64 35.32 4.98 9.12
C ILE A 64 35.12 5.75 10.42
N ASP A 65 35.80 6.87 10.62
CA ASP A 65 35.60 7.73 11.79
C ASP A 65 34.17 8.25 11.86
N LEU A 66 33.59 8.66 10.73
CA LEU A 66 32.21 9.11 10.66
C LEU A 66 31.17 8.00 10.91
N PHE A 67 31.52 6.75 10.56
CA PHE A 67 30.74 5.54 10.81
C PHE A 67 30.84 5.09 12.27
N GLN A 68 32.05 5.03 12.83
CA GLN A 68 32.36 4.59 14.19
C GLN A 68 31.96 5.61 15.26
N ASN A 69 32.06 6.92 14.99
CA ASN A 69 31.64 7.96 15.93
C ASN A 69 30.11 8.07 16.08
N GLY A 70 29.32 7.20 15.42
CA GLY A 70 27.87 7.04 15.63
C GLY A 70 27.01 8.22 15.19
N SER A 71 27.61 9.34 14.77
CA SER A 71 26.95 10.61 14.47
C SER A 71 26.07 10.59 13.22
N LEU A 72 26.23 9.62 12.33
CA LEU A 72 25.46 9.55 11.06
C LEU A 72 24.39 8.47 11.05
N LEU A 73 24.57 7.40 11.80
CA LEU A 73 23.71 6.22 11.70
C LEU A 73 22.73 6.10 12.86
N HIS A 74 22.99 6.77 13.99
CA HIS A 74 22.14 6.70 15.18
C HIS A 74 21.68 5.25 15.44
N LEU A 75 22.60 4.28 15.34
CA LEU A 75 22.24 2.86 15.24
C LEU A 75 21.46 2.36 16.46
N ASN A 76 21.64 3.02 17.60
CA ASN A 76 20.97 2.74 18.87
C ASN A 76 19.68 3.55 19.07
N GLU A 77 19.31 4.43 18.13
CA GLU A 77 18.01 5.09 18.17
C GLU A 77 16.92 4.15 17.64
N PRO A 78 15.72 4.21 18.21
CA PRO A 78 14.62 3.41 17.71
C PRO A 78 14.20 3.88 16.32
N ILE A 79 14.02 2.90 15.43
CA ILE A 79 13.63 3.16 14.02
C ILE A 79 12.20 3.70 13.95
N LEU A 80 11.32 3.28 14.87
CA LEU A 80 9.95 3.77 14.93
C LEU A 80 9.83 4.91 15.93
N ARG A 81 9.22 6.02 15.49
CA ARG A 81 8.83 7.11 16.37
C ARG A 81 7.31 7.22 16.39
N LYS A 82 6.76 7.23 17.60
CA LYS A 82 5.36 7.58 17.85
C LYS A 82 5.21 9.11 17.79
N VAL A 83 4.37 9.59 16.89
CA VAL A 83 4.01 11.00 16.74
C VAL A 83 2.49 11.06 16.94
N ASN A 84 2.07 11.47 18.14
CA ASN A 84 0.68 11.38 18.62
C ASN A 84 0.18 9.91 18.61
N GLU A 85 -0.93 9.64 17.92
CA GLU A 85 -1.52 8.30 17.75
C GLU A 85 -0.93 7.52 16.55
N TYR A 86 -0.03 8.14 15.77
CA TYR A 86 0.55 7.52 14.58
C TYR A 86 2.01 7.14 14.77
N TYR A 87 2.43 6.12 14.03
CA TYR A 87 3.83 5.68 13.97
C TYR A 87 4.46 6.16 12.66
N THR A 88 5.72 6.58 12.73
CA THR A 88 6.52 6.96 11.56
C THR A 88 7.87 6.29 11.64
N VAL A 89 8.36 5.81 10.50
CA VAL A 89 9.72 5.29 10.38
C VAL A 89 10.68 6.49 10.35
N ASN A 90 11.49 6.63 11.39
CA ASN A 90 12.48 7.68 11.57
C ASN A 90 13.72 7.40 10.72
N ILE A 91 13.59 7.45 9.40
CA ILE A 91 14.72 7.35 8.48
C ILE A 91 15.29 8.75 8.27
N LYS A 92 16.37 9.05 8.98
CA LYS A 92 17.18 10.24 8.71
C LYS A 92 17.71 10.17 7.26
N PRO A 93 17.58 11.23 6.45
CA PRO A 93 18.02 11.23 5.05
C PRO A 93 19.53 10.91 4.91
N GLU A 94 20.30 11.18 5.95
CA GLU A 94 21.70 10.82 6.07
C GLU A 94 21.90 9.30 6.02
N LEU A 95 21.12 8.52 6.77
CA LEU A 95 21.18 7.05 6.81
C LEU A 95 20.83 6.44 5.44
N ALA A 96 19.79 6.95 4.79
CA ALA A 96 19.41 6.51 3.46
C ALA A 96 20.53 6.79 2.45
N THR A 97 21.22 7.93 2.57
CA THR A 97 22.36 8.28 1.70
C THR A 97 23.56 7.36 1.95
N ALA A 98 23.88 7.05 3.21
CA ALA A 98 24.94 6.10 3.56
C ALA A 98 24.68 4.72 2.96
N LEU A 99 23.46 4.19 3.12
CA LEU A 99 23.09 2.87 2.60
C LEU A 99 23.26 2.84 1.07
N HIS A 100 22.74 3.83 0.36
CA HIS A 100 22.91 3.92 -1.10
C HIS A 100 24.37 4.09 -1.52
N GLU A 101 25.18 4.79 -0.73
CA GLU A 101 26.61 4.94 -1.01
C GLU A 101 27.37 3.62 -0.82
N VAL A 102 27.14 2.91 0.28
CA VAL A 102 27.75 1.60 0.55
C VAL A 102 27.38 0.57 -0.52
N MET A 103 26.10 0.49 -0.91
CA MET A 103 25.66 -0.41 -1.98
C MET A 103 26.43 -0.20 -3.29
N ARG A 104 26.67 1.06 -3.64
CA ARG A 104 27.33 1.41 -4.91
C ARG A 104 28.85 1.26 -4.83
N LEU A 105 29.45 1.32 -3.65
CA LEU A 105 30.88 1.04 -3.46
C LEU A 105 31.19 -0.43 -3.72
N TYR A 106 30.33 -1.34 -3.25
CA TYR A 106 30.50 -2.77 -3.48
C TYR A 106 30.37 -3.18 -4.96
N GLN A 107 29.75 -2.35 -5.80
CA GLN A 107 29.66 -2.56 -7.25
C GLN A 107 30.95 -2.17 -8.00
N ILE A 108 31.94 -1.57 -7.34
CA ILE A 108 33.21 -1.18 -7.97
C ILE A 108 34.18 -2.38 -7.92
N PRO A 109 34.63 -2.92 -9.07
CA PRO A 109 35.56 -4.04 -9.08
C PRO A 109 36.92 -3.66 -8.48
N ASN A 110 37.52 -4.58 -7.73
CA ASN A 110 38.83 -4.46 -7.07
C ASN A 110 38.91 -3.38 -5.97
N LEU A 111 37.78 -3.02 -5.36
CA LEU A 111 37.76 -2.13 -4.19
C LEU A 111 38.11 -2.92 -2.93
N ILE A 112 39.21 -2.57 -2.26
CA ILE A 112 39.53 -3.08 -0.92
C ILE A 112 38.78 -2.21 0.09
N LEU A 113 37.73 -2.78 0.67
CA LEU A 113 36.96 -2.14 1.74
C LEU A 113 37.57 -2.51 3.11
N SER A 114 37.32 -1.69 4.14
CA SER A 114 37.68 -2.07 5.50
C SER A 114 36.74 -3.17 6.00
N PRO A 115 37.17 -4.05 6.91
CA PRO A 115 36.36 -5.14 7.43
C PRO A 115 35.03 -4.65 8.05
N GLU A 116 35.00 -3.47 8.68
CA GLU A 116 33.75 -2.94 9.26
C GLU A 116 32.70 -2.57 8.19
N ILE A 117 33.15 -2.11 7.01
CA ILE A 117 32.25 -1.76 5.89
C ILE A 117 31.71 -3.01 5.22
N GLU A 118 32.51 -4.07 5.15
CA GLU A 118 32.10 -5.38 4.63
C GLU A 118 31.03 -6.03 5.51
N GLU A 119 31.22 -6.03 6.84
CA GLU A 119 30.22 -6.52 7.79
C GLU A 119 28.90 -5.73 7.70
N PHE A 120 28.99 -4.40 7.58
CA PHE A 120 27.80 -3.57 7.40
C PHE A 120 27.10 -3.83 6.05
N TYR A 121 27.86 -4.01 4.96
CA TYR A 121 27.31 -4.35 3.66
C TYR A 121 26.57 -5.69 3.68
N GLN A 122 27.10 -6.71 4.37
CA GLN A 122 26.43 -8.01 4.50
C GLN A 122 25.05 -7.90 5.16
N GLN A 123 24.82 -6.89 6.00
CA GLN A 123 23.53 -6.64 6.67
C GLN A 123 22.65 -5.63 5.92
N ILE A 124 23.11 -5.04 4.81
CA ILE A 124 22.41 -3.94 4.14
C ILE A 124 21.05 -4.37 3.59
N ASP A 125 20.97 -5.56 3.01
CA ASP A 125 19.74 -6.13 2.46
C ASP A 125 18.71 -6.35 3.57
N ARG A 126 19.18 -6.84 4.73
CA ARG A 126 18.34 -7.03 5.91
C ARG A 126 17.77 -5.69 6.41
N PHE A 127 18.59 -4.65 6.54
CA PHE A 127 18.11 -3.33 6.95
C PHE A 127 17.10 -2.77 5.95
N GLN A 128 17.34 -2.92 4.64
CA GLN A 128 16.39 -2.49 3.62
C GLN A 128 15.04 -3.19 3.71
N GLN A 129 15.03 -4.52 3.89
CA GLN A 129 13.79 -5.26 4.08
C GLN A 129 13.07 -4.81 5.35
N GLN A 130 13.79 -4.60 6.46
CA GLN A 130 13.21 -4.07 7.69
C GLN A 130 12.59 -2.68 7.49
N PHE A 131 13.24 -1.78 6.74
CA PHE A 131 12.66 -0.46 6.44
C PHE A 131 11.38 -0.57 5.60
N ILE A 132 11.39 -1.40 4.56
CA ILE A 132 10.23 -1.63 3.69
C ILE A 132 9.07 -2.22 4.50
N ASP A 133 9.36 -3.15 5.40
CA ASP A 133 8.38 -3.79 6.27
C ASP A 133 7.79 -2.80 7.28
N LEU A 134 8.63 -2.03 7.97
CA LEU A 134 8.18 -1.04 8.94
C LEU A 134 7.40 0.11 8.28
N ASP A 135 7.83 0.56 7.10
CA ASP A 135 7.11 1.59 6.34
C ASP A 135 5.73 1.07 5.90
N TYR A 136 5.65 -0.18 5.42
CA TYR A 136 4.36 -0.81 5.13
C TYR A 136 3.48 -0.91 6.38
N ILE A 137 4.00 -1.43 7.50
CA ILE A 137 3.24 -1.59 8.75
C ILE A 137 2.70 -0.23 9.22
N THR A 138 3.54 0.81 9.28
CA THR A 138 3.11 2.14 9.75
C THR A 138 2.06 2.78 8.83
N LYS A 139 2.19 2.59 7.51
CA LYS A 139 1.20 3.06 6.52
C LYS A 139 -0.11 2.29 6.62
N SER A 140 -0.08 0.96 6.71
CA SER A 140 -1.27 0.12 6.88
C SER A 140 -2.00 0.44 8.18
N TYR A 141 -1.27 0.63 9.29
CA TYR A 141 -1.85 1.00 10.58
C TYR A 141 -2.61 2.33 10.47
N ARG A 142 -1.99 3.35 9.88
CA ARG A 142 -2.62 4.65 9.62
C ARG A 142 -3.84 4.50 8.71
N HIS A 143 -3.68 3.76 7.61
CA HIS A 143 -4.75 3.56 6.63
C HIS A 143 -5.98 2.89 7.25
N ILE A 144 -5.79 1.89 8.11
CA ILE A 144 -6.90 1.30 8.87
C ILE A 144 -7.52 2.37 9.77
N TYR A 145 -6.72 3.02 10.62
CA TYR A 145 -7.19 4.00 11.60
C TYR A 145 -8.04 5.12 10.96
N ASP A 146 -7.61 5.65 9.82
CA ASP A 146 -8.30 6.74 9.11
C ASP A 146 -9.64 6.30 8.47
N ASN A 147 -9.85 5.00 8.24
CA ASN A 147 -11.04 4.45 7.60
C ASN A 147 -12.02 3.75 8.56
N VAL A 148 -11.70 3.67 9.86
CA VAL A 148 -12.60 3.03 10.84
C VAL A 148 -13.79 3.93 11.15
N SER A 149 -14.99 3.40 10.97
CA SER A 149 -16.21 4.09 11.41
C SER A 149 -16.48 3.86 12.90
N LEU A 150 -17.24 4.75 13.55
CA LEU A 150 -17.58 4.66 14.97
C LEU A 150 -18.24 3.34 15.38
N ILE A 151 -19.02 2.74 14.47
CA ILE A 151 -19.76 1.49 14.69
C ILE A 151 -18.84 0.26 14.56
N GLU A 152 -17.82 0.33 13.71
CA GLU A 152 -16.87 -0.75 13.49
C GLU A 152 -15.73 -0.75 14.51
N TYR A 153 -15.34 0.44 15.01
CA TYR A 153 -14.21 0.58 15.92
C TYR A 153 -14.32 -0.33 17.16
N PRO A 154 -15.48 -0.46 17.84
CA PRO A 154 -15.64 -1.40 18.95
C PRO A 154 -15.34 -2.86 18.59
N LEU A 155 -15.65 -3.30 17.36
CA LEU A 155 -15.42 -4.69 16.91
C LEU A 155 -13.94 -4.99 16.71
N ILE A 156 -13.16 -4.00 16.31
CA ILE A 156 -11.74 -4.17 15.97
C ILE A 156 -10.79 -3.64 17.06
N ARG A 157 -11.32 -3.00 18.11
CA ARG A 157 -10.56 -2.31 19.16
C ARG A 157 -9.52 -3.21 19.82
N GLU A 158 -9.89 -4.43 20.18
CA GLU A 158 -8.98 -5.35 20.90
C GLU A 158 -7.81 -5.80 20.01
N GLU A 159 -8.09 -6.11 18.74
CA GLU A 159 -7.07 -6.51 17.76
C GLU A 159 -6.16 -5.30 17.42
N LEU A 160 -6.73 -4.11 17.23
CA LEU A 160 -5.98 -2.86 17.07
C LEU A 160 -5.09 -2.53 18.28
N ALA A 161 -5.57 -2.74 19.50
CA ALA A 161 -4.81 -2.50 20.72
C ALA A 161 -3.62 -3.47 20.85
N THR A 162 -3.81 -4.72 20.40
CA THR A 162 -2.72 -5.71 20.35
C THR A 162 -1.63 -5.28 19.37
N ILE A 163 -2.03 -4.85 18.16
CA ILE A 163 -1.10 -4.32 17.15
C ILE A 163 -0.39 -3.06 17.66
N ALA A 164 -1.11 -2.15 18.32
CA ALA A 164 -0.53 -0.95 18.90
C ALA A 164 0.52 -1.27 19.99
N ASN A 165 0.23 -2.25 20.86
CA ASN A 165 1.20 -2.71 21.87
C ASN A 165 2.44 -3.34 21.21
N ASP A 166 2.27 -4.11 20.14
CA ASP A 166 3.41 -4.67 19.41
C ASP A 166 4.21 -3.58 18.68
N LEU A 167 3.56 -2.52 18.18
CA LEU A 167 4.23 -1.33 17.65
C LEU A 167 4.96 -0.52 18.72
N ASP A 168 4.42 -0.43 19.93
CA ASP A 168 5.10 0.21 21.07
C ASP A 168 6.35 -0.59 21.48
N LYS A 169 6.26 -1.93 21.54
CA LYS A 169 7.43 -2.80 21.74
C LYS A 169 8.45 -2.64 20.61
N ALA A 170 7.97 -2.61 19.36
CA ALA A 170 8.80 -2.38 18.17
C ALA A 170 9.58 -1.06 18.29
N SER A 171 8.93 0.00 18.78
CA SER A 171 9.55 1.31 18.99
C SER A 171 10.59 1.35 20.10
N THR A 172 10.66 0.34 20.96
CA THR A 172 11.68 0.27 22.03
C THR A 172 12.82 -0.69 21.69
N ILE A 173 12.51 -1.78 20.99
CA ILE A 173 13.44 -2.89 20.75
C ILE A 173 14.15 -2.76 19.40
N ILE A 174 13.51 -2.17 18.38
CA ILE A 174 14.05 -2.16 17.03
C ILE A 174 15.05 -1.01 16.88
N THR A 175 16.31 -1.36 17.06
CA THR A 175 17.49 -0.56 16.74
C THR A 175 18.21 -1.17 15.53
N LEU A 176 19.01 -0.38 14.81
CA LEU A 176 19.85 -0.83 13.70
C LEU A 176 21.14 -1.53 14.17
N ASN A 177 21.10 -2.17 15.34
CA ASN A 177 22.26 -2.89 15.86
C ASN A 177 22.37 -4.27 15.20
N ILE A 178 23.60 -4.66 14.86
CA ILE A 178 23.93 -5.92 14.21
C ILE A 178 23.63 -7.11 15.15
N ASP A 179 23.84 -6.93 16.46
CA ASP A 179 23.70 -7.99 17.48
C ASP A 179 22.25 -8.38 17.79
N THR A 180 21.30 -7.47 17.58
CA THR A 180 19.88 -7.73 17.81
C THR A 180 19.22 -8.07 16.49
N ASP A 181 18.62 -9.26 16.38
CA ASP A 181 17.85 -9.63 15.20
C ASP A 181 16.32 -9.53 15.35
N PRO A 182 15.71 -8.36 15.09
CA PRO A 182 14.25 -8.20 15.13
C PRO A 182 13.54 -8.71 13.87
N THR A 183 14.24 -9.32 12.90
CA THR A 183 13.65 -9.68 11.59
C THR A 183 12.42 -10.57 11.72
N ASP A 184 12.45 -11.59 12.57
CA ASP A 184 11.30 -12.47 12.79
C ASP A 184 10.14 -11.79 13.51
N PHE A 185 10.42 -10.80 14.36
CA PHE A 185 9.39 -10.01 15.02
C PHE A 185 8.72 -9.06 14.01
N ILE A 186 9.51 -8.34 13.20
CA ILE A 186 9.02 -7.44 12.15
C ILE A 186 8.19 -8.22 11.12
N ARG A 187 8.67 -9.39 10.68
CA ARG A 187 7.96 -10.25 9.74
C ARG A 187 6.62 -10.72 10.29
N ARG A 188 6.57 -11.15 11.56
CA ARG A 188 5.31 -11.53 12.23
C ARG A 188 4.36 -10.35 12.32
N LEU A 189 4.84 -9.18 12.75
CA LEU A 189 4.03 -7.96 12.82
C LEU A 189 3.49 -7.55 11.44
N ARG A 190 4.31 -7.64 10.39
CA ARG A 190 3.91 -7.42 9.00
C ARG A 190 2.81 -8.38 8.56
N THR A 191 2.95 -9.67 8.85
CA THR A 191 1.90 -10.65 8.52
C THR A 191 0.61 -10.37 9.28
N THR A 192 0.69 -10.07 10.59
CA THR A 192 -0.48 -9.77 11.42
C THR A 192 -1.23 -8.54 10.91
N ILE A 193 -0.52 -7.44 10.63
CA ILE A 193 -1.19 -6.22 10.15
C ILE A 193 -1.75 -6.39 8.74
N HIS A 194 -1.08 -7.16 7.88
CA HIS A 194 -1.57 -7.45 6.54
C HIS A 194 -2.87 -8.28 6.57
N ASP A 195 -2.91 -9.34 7.37
CA ASP A 195 -4.14 -10.15 7.57
C ASP A 195 -5.28 -9.29 8.10
N PHE A 196 -4.98 -8.46 9.11
CA PHE A 196 -5.96 -7.57 9.71
C PHE A 196 -6.48 -6.52 8.72
N GLU A 197 -5.58 -5.86 7.97
CA GLU A 197 -5.92 -4.90 6.92
C GLU A 197 -6.82 -5.56 5.86
N ALA A 198 -6.42 -6.72 5.35
CA ALA A 198 -7.16 -7.45 4.32
C ALA A 198 -8.58 -7.82 4.80
N ARG A 199 -8.71 -8.33 6.04
CA ARG A 199 -10.03 -8.68 6.61
C ARG A 199 -10.90 -7.46 6.82
N PHE A 200 -10.34 -6.38 7.40
CA PHE A 200 -11.07 -5.15 7.67
C PHE A 200 -11.61 -4.51 6.38
N PHE A 201 -10.75 -4.31 5.38
CA PHE A 201 -11.19 -3.72 4.10
C PHE A 201 -12.10 -4.66 3.30
N LYS A 202 -11.97 -5.98 3.44
CA LYS A 202 -12.96 -6.89 2.86
C LYS A 202 -14.33 -6.75 3.53
N SER A 203 -14.39 -6.56 4.85
CA SER A 203 -15.65 -6.27 5.57
C SER A 203 -16.26 -4.93 5.13
N LYS A 204 -15.44 -3.91 4.88
CA LYS A 204 -15.89 -2.64 4.27
C LYS A 204 -16.50 -2.86 2.89
N SER A 205 -15.78 -3.55 2.01
CA SER A 205 -16.27 -3.88 0.67
C SER A 205 -17.57 -4.68 0.71
N ASN A 206 -17.80 -5.48 1.75
CA ASN A 206 -19.06 -6.19 1.93
C ASN A 206 -20.24 -5.23 2.15
N LEU A 207 -20.05 -4.11 2.85
CA LEU A 207 -21.09 -3.06 2.97
C LEU A 207 -21.41 -2.44 1.61
N ASP A 208 -20.39 -2.15 0.80
CA ASP A 208 -20.57 -1.65 -0.57
C ASP A 208 -21.34 -2.67 -1.43
N ASP A 209 -21.05 -3.96 -1.26
CA ASP A 209 -21.70 -5.03 -2.02
C ASP A 209 -23.18 -5.17 -1.63
N ILE A 210 -23.52 -5.00 -0.34
CA ILE A 210 -24.92 -4.93 0.12
C ILE A 210 -25.63 -3.76 -0.57
N GLN A 211 -25.04 -2.56 -0.57
CA GLN A 211 -25.62 -1.39 -1.24
C GLN A 211 -25.79 -1.62 -2.73
N LYS A 212 -24.80 -2.19 -3.43
CA LYS A 212 -24.89 -2.49 -4.87
C LYS A 212 -26.02 -3.48 -5.20
N ILE A 213 -26.21 -4.51 -4.37
CA ILE A 213 -27.30 -5.47 -4.54
C ILE A 213 -28.64 -4.72 -4.48
N LEU A 214 -28.83 -3.86 -3.47
CA LEU A 214 -30.07 -3.11 -3.27
C LEU A 214 -30.31 -2.07 -4.38
N GLN A 215 -29.27 -1.34 -4.79
CA GLN A 215 -29.33 -0.36 -5.88
C GLN A 215 -29.72 -0.97 -7.24
N THR A 216 -29.55 -2.28 -7.43
CA THR A 216 -30.00 -2.95 -8.66
C THR A 216 -31.51 -2.85 -8.83
N TYR A 217 -32.26 -2.77 -7.73
CA TYR A 217 -33.72 -2.67 -7.74
C TYR A 217 -34.24 -1.23 -7.90
N LEU A 218 -33.39 -0.22 -7.65
CA LEU A 218 -33.67 1.19 -7.96
C LEU A 218 -33.62 1.51 -9.46
N LYS A 219 -33.05 0.62 -10.28
CA LYS A 219 -32.94 0.81 -11.73
C LYS A 219 -34.11 0.24 -12.52
N THR A 220 -34.93 -0.59 -11.87
CA THR A 220 -35.95 -1.39 -12.55
C THR A 220 -37.27 -1.28 -11.81
N ALA A 221 -38.17 -0.43 -12.32
CA ALA A 221 -39.53 -0.30 -11.82
C ALA A 221 -40.27 -1.64 -11.92
N LEU A 222 -41.11 -1.94 -10.93
CA LEU A 222 -41.95 -3.14 -10.87
C LEU A 222 -42.98 -3.15 -12.00
N TYR A 223 -43.57 -1.99 -12.26
CA TYR A 223 -44.47 -1.75 -13.38
C TYR A 223 -43.84 -0.74 -14.32
N SER A 224 -43.81 -1.09 -15.60
CA SER A 224 -43.26 -0.25 -16.67
C SER A 224 -44.12 -0.41 -17.93
N ARG A 225 -43.97 0.54 -18.86
CA ARG A 225 -44.52 0.38 -20.22
C ARG A 225 -43.88 -0.80 -20.95
N GLY A 226 -44.53 -1.22 -22.04
CA GLY A 226 -43.95 -2.11 -23.04
C GLY A 226 -42.52 -1.72 -23.44
N GLU A 227 -41.63 -2.70 -23.62
CA GLU A 227 -40.25 -2.46 -24.08
C GLU A 227 -40.21 -1.89 -25.51
N THR A 228 -41.32 -1.98 -26.27
CA THR A 228 -41.41 -1.49 -27.64
C THR A 228 -42.21 -0.19 -27.73
N ARG A 229 -41.83 0.71 -28.65
CA ARG A 229 -42.57 1.96 -28.93
C ARG A 229 -44.02 1.77 -29.38
N GLN A 230 -44.41 0.54 -29.72
CA GLN A 230 -45.74 0.17 -30.17
C GLN A 230 -46.68 -0.22 -29.03
N ASP A 231 -46.15 -0.46 -27.82
CA ASP A 231 -46.93 -0.81 -26.63
C ASP A 231 -46.76 0.27 -25.55
N PRO A 232 -47.46 1.42 -25.70
CA PRO A 232 -47.33 2.52 -24.77
C PRO A 232 -48.02 2.25 -23.45
N LEU A 233 -48.87 1.24 -23.34
CA LEU A 233 -49.67 1.03 -22.13
C LEU A 233 -48.80 0.49 -21.00
N LEU A 234 -49.24 0.73 -19.76
CA LEU A 234 -48.65 0.08 -18.60
C LEU A 234 -48.93 -1.42 -18.70
N ILE A 235 -47.92 -2.25 -18.48
CA ILE A 235 -48.13 -3.70 -18.53
C ILE A 235 -48.79 -4.16 -17.23
N VAL A 236 -50.12 -4.25 -17.25
CA VAL A 236 -50.94 -4.70 -16.12
C VAL A 236 -51.26 -6.19 -16.19
N TYR A 237 -51.24 -6.78 -17.39
CA TYR A 237 -51.39 -8.22 -17.57
C TYR A 237 -50.22 -8.97 -16.88
N GLU A 238 -50.51 -10.13 -16.28
CA GLU A 238 -49.56 -10.90 -15.47
C GLU A 238 -49.03 -10.20 -14.21
N LYS A 239 -49.79 -9.24 -13.66
CA LYS A 239 -49.48 -8.56 -12.38
C LYS A 239 -49.00 -9.53 -11.31
N GLU A 240 -49.73 -10.63 -11.11
CA GLU A 240 -49.41 -11.65 -10.10
C GLU A 240 -48.05 -12.29 -10.37
N ASN A 241 -47.77 -12.70 -11.62
CA ASN A 241 -46.48 -13.30 -11.98
C ASN A 241 -45.31 -12.32 -11.81
N ARG A 242 -45.49 -11.03 -12.13
CA ARG A 242 -44.45 -10.01 -11.94
C ARG A 242 -44.13 -9.78 -10.47
N VAL A 243 -45.17 -9.64 -9.64
CA VAL A 243 -45.02 -9.49 -8.19
C VAL A 243 -44.36 -10.73 -7.61
N LEU A 244 -44.79 -11.93 -8.00
CA LEU A 244 -44.17 -13.19 -7.59
C LEU A 244 -42.70 -13.26 -8.00
N LYS A 245 -42.37 -12.88 -9.24
CA LYS A 245 -41.00 -12.84 -9.73
C LYS A 245 -40.14 -11.88 -8.92
N ARG A 246 -40.58 -10.63 -8.71
CA ARG A 246 -39.83 -9.65 -7.91
C ARG A 246 -39.67 -10.09 -6.46
N ASN A 247 -40.70 -10.68 -5.86
CA ASN A 247 -40.61 -11.23 -4.51
C ASN A 247 -39.57 -12.37 -4.42
N ASN A 248 -39.51 -13.24 -5.42
CA ASN A 248 -38.49 -14.30 -5.49
C ASN A 248 -37.08 -13.69 -5.63
N GLU A 249 -36.90 -12.71 -6.51
CA GLU A 249 -35.62 -12.01 -6.68
C GLU A 249 -35.17 -11.32 -5.37
N LEU A 250 -36.08 -10.64 -4.67
CA LEU A 250 -35.79 -10.00 -3.38
C LEU A 250 -35.49 -11.04 -2.28
N ARG A 251 -36.16 -12.19 -2.31
CA ARG A 251 -35.87 -13.30 -1.39
C ARG A 251 -34.47 -13.85 -1.61
N ASP A 252 -34.08 -14.07 -2.86
CA ASP A 252 -32.75 -14.53 -3.23
C ASP A 252 -31.68 -13.50 -2.87
N ALA A 253 -31.95 -12.21 -3.07
CA ALA A 253 -31.08 -11.14 -2.59
C ALA A 253 -30.95 -11.18 -1.07
N GLY A 254 -32.06 -11.32 -0.33
CA GLY A 254 -32.04 -11.46 1.13
C GLY A 254 -31.14 -12.59 1.62
N LEU A 255 -31.15 -13.74 0.95
CA LEU A 255 -30.23 -14.85 1.25
C LEU A 255 -28.76 -14.47 1.01
N ARG A 256 -28.47 -13.77 -0.09
CA ARG A 256 -27.10 -13.27 -0.37
C ARG A 256 -26.64 -12.25 0.66
N LEU A 257 -27.52 -11.33 1.07
CA LEU A 257 -27.22 -10.34 2.11
C LEU A 257 -26.88 -11.02 3.44
N GLN A 258 -27.63 -12.06 3.82
CA GLN A 258 -27.33 -12.87 5.00
C GLN A 258 -25.96 -13.55 4.90
N ASP A 259 -25.59 -14.08 3.74
CA ASP A 259 -24.28 -14.70 3.55
C ASP A 259 -23.14 -13.68 3.59
N ILE A 260 -23.33 -12.48 3.05
CA ILE A 260 -22.38 -11.37 3.19
C ILE A 260 -22.21 -10.96 4.66
N LEU A 261 -23.31 -10.87 5.42
CA LEU A 261 -23.27 -10.58 6.85
C LEU A 261 -22.53 -11.66 7.65
N LYS A 262 -22.75 -12.95 7.35
CA LYS A 262 -21.99 -14.05 7.97
C LYS A 262 -20.50 -13.95 7.65
N GLN A 263 -20.15 -13.58 6.42
CA GLN A 263 -18.77 -13.37 6.03
C GLN A 263 -18.14 -12.20 6.80
N SER A 264 -18.84 -11.06 6.91
CA SER A 264 -18.35 -9.91 7.69
C SER A 264 -18.13 -10.26 9.15
N LYS A 265 -19.03 -11.06 9.76
CA LYS A 265 -18.83 -11.58 11.11
C LYS A 265 -17.52 -12.36 11.25
N TRP A 266 -17.26 -13.27 10.31
CA TRP A 266 -16.03 -14.08 10.30
C TRP A 266 -14.78 -13.22 10.10
N LEU A 267 -14.82 -12.26 9.17
CA LEU A 267 -13.71 -11.34 8.89
C LEU A 267 -13.37 -10.47 10.10
N LEU A 268 -14.38 -9.95 10.80
CA LEU A 268 -14.21 -9.12 11.99
C LEU A 268 -13.98 -9.94 13.27
N LYS A 269 -13.98 -11.28 13.19
CA LYS A 269 -13.87 -12.19 14.33
C LYS A 269 -14.88 -11.86 15.45
N ALA A 270 -16.07 -11.39 15.06
CA ALA A 270 -17.07 -10.94 16.00
C ALA A 270 -17.82 -12.10 16.66
N ASP A 271 -18.14 -11.95 17.94
CA ASP A 271 -19.04 -12.87 18.64
C ASP A 271 -20.50 -12.55 18.27
N ALA A 272 -21.31 -13.58 17.99
CA ALA A 272 -22.72 -13.39 17.63
C ALA A 272 -23.55 -12.82 18.79
N ASP A 273 -23.20 -13.22 20.02
CA ASP A 273 -24.01 -12.91 21.18
C ASP A 273 -23.67 -11.54 21.79
N ALA A 274 -22.53 -10.97 21.38
CA ALA A 274 -22.06 -9.67 21.84
C ALA A 274 -22.94 -8.52 21.33
N ASP A 275 -23.26 -7.58 22.23
CA ASP A 275 -24.08 -6.41 21.89
C ASP A 275 -23.41 -5.51 20.85
N ILE A 276 -22.08 -5.51 20.81
CA ILE A 276 -21.30 -4.78 19.81
C ILE A 276 -21.58 -5.30 18.39
N TRP A 277 -21.69 -6.62 18.23
CA TRP A 277 -22.04 -7.22 16.94
C TRP A 277 -23.50 -6.94 16.57
N LYS A 278 -24.42 -6.98 17.54
CA LYS A 278 -25.83 -6.62 17.32
C LYS A 278 -25.95 -5.17 16.82
N ALA A 279 -25.23 -4.24 17.44
CA ALA A 279 -25.21 -2.84 16.97
C ALA A 279 -24.71 -2.69 15.52
N TYR A 280 -23.73 -3.50 15.10
CA TYR A 280 -23.29 -3.52 13.70
C TYR A 280 -24.35 -4.13 12.77
N VAL A 281 -25.06 -5.17 13.21
CA VAL A 281 -26.17 -5.76 12.46
C VAL A 281 -27.32 -4.77 12.33
N ASP A 282 -27.67 -4.06 13.40
CA ASP A 282 -28.71 -3.02 13.41
C ASP A 282 -28.37 -1.89 12.43
N TYR A 283 -27.10 -1.48 12.37
CA TYR A 283 -26.63 -0.52 11.37
C TYR A 283 -26.82 -1.02 9.93
N VAL A 284 -26.50 -2.28 9.66
CA VAL A 284 -26.71 -2.87 8.33
C VAL A 284 -28.20 -3.00 8.03
N ASP A 285 -29.02 -3.34 9.02
CA ASP A 285 -30.47 -3.44 8.90
C ASP A 285 -31.09 -2.07 8.56
N GLU A 286 -30.68 -1.00 9.25
CA GLU A 286 -31.09 0.37 8.95
C GLU A 286 -30.76 0.77 7.51
N MET A 287 -29.53 0.48 7.06
CA MET A 287 -29.12 0.72 5.67
C MET A 287 -29.98 -0.06 4.64
N ILE A 288 -30.38 -1.30 4.97
CA ILE A 288 -31.27 -2.10 4.12
C ILE A 288 -32.67 -1.50 4.11
N ILE A 289 -33.20 -1.10 5.27
CA ILE A 289 -34.51 -0.47 5.42
C ILE A 289 -34.59 0.81 4.60
N GLU A 290 -33.59 1.69 4.70
CA GLU A 290 -33.50 2.92 3.91
C GLU A 290 -33.53 2.61 2.41
N SER A 291 -32.74 1.64 1.95
CA SER A 291 -32.72 1.23 0.55
C SER A 291 -34.07 0.67 0.08
N LEU A 292 -34.81 -0.06 0.94
CA LEU A 292 -36.15 -0.54 0.62
C LEU A 292 -37.15 0.61 0.49
N TYR A 293 -37.05 1.64 1.33
CA TYR A 293 -37.85 2.86 1.17
C TYR A 293 -37.54 3.57 -0.14
N GLU A 294 -36.27 3.71 -0.51
CA GLU A 294 -35.87 4.28 -1.81
C GLU A 294 -36.44 3.48 -2.98
N ILE A 295 -36.49 2.13 -2.89
CA ILE A 295 -37.10 1.29 -3.92
C ILE A 295 -38.60 1.58 -4.04
N ILE A 296 -39.32 1.70 -2.92
CA ILE A 296 -40.74 2.03 -2.94
C ILE A 296 -40.96 3.43 -3.54
N ASP A 297 -40.18 4.41 -3.09
CA ASP A 297 -40.25 5.79 -3.55
C ASP A 297 -39.99 5.88 -5.07
N TYR A 298 -38.94 5.23 -5.56
CA TYR A 298 -38.64 5.17 -6.99
C TYR A 298 -39.82 4.60 -7.81
N ASN A 299 -40.45 3.53 -7.33
CA ASN A 299 -41.58 2.92 -8.01
C ASN A 299 -42.84 3.81 -8.03
N LEU A 300 -43.10 4.53 -6.94
CA LEU A 300 -44.22 5.46 -6.86
C LEU A 300 -43.98 6.69 -7.74
N ASN A 301 -42.77 7.25 -7.68
CA ASN A 301 -42.37 8.39 -8.49
C ASN A 301 -42.39 8.04 -9.98
N TYR A 302 -41.99 6.83 -10.37
CA TYR A 302 -42.16 6.36 -11.74
C TYR A 302 -43.62 6.45 -12.21
N LEU A 303 -44.58 5.98 -11.39
CA LEU A 303 -46.00 6.06 -11.76
C LEU A 303 -46.52 7.50 -11.81
N LEU A 304 -46.08 8.36 -10.89
CA LEU A 304 -46.42 9.79 -10.90
C LEU A 304 -45.89 10.48 -12.15
N GLU A 305 -44.62 10.29 -12.49
CA GLU A 305 -44.00 10.84 -13.69
C GLU A 305 -44.65 10.29 -14.97
N GLU A 306 -45.04 9.02 -15.00
CA GLU A 306 -45.68 8.43 -16.18
C GLU A 306 -47.14 8.89 -16.38
N SER A 307 -47.78 9.40 -15.32
CA SER A 307 -49.14 9.94 -15.33
C SER A 307 -49.23 11.47 -15.35
N ASP A 308 -48.09 12.17 -15.30
CA ASP A 308 -48.04 13.62 -15.30
C ASP A 308 -48.51 14.22 -16.65
N PRO A 309 -49.62 14.99 -16.66
CA PRO A 309 -50.16 15.59 -17.88
C PRO A 309 -49.23 16.67 -18.46
N THR A 310 -48.34 17.26 -17.66
CA THR A 310 -47.42 18.31 -18.09
C THR A 310 -46.25 17.77 -18.93
N LEU A 311 -45.92 16.47 -18.76
CA LEU A 311 -44.82 15.81 -19.47
C LEU A 311 -45.21 15.30 -20.87
N ASN A 312 -46.46 15.50 -21.29
CA ASN A 312 -46.98 15.13 -22.61
C ASN A 312 -46.65 13.67 -23.03
N LYS A 313 -46.66 12.75 -22.06
CA LYS A 313 -46.44 11.32 -22.27
C LYS A 313 -47.68 10.65 -22.87
N ARG A 314 -47.51 9.49 -23.49
CA ARG A 314 -48.64 8.70 -24.02
C ARG A 314 -49.54 8.20 -22.85
N PRO A 315 -50.85 7.98 -23.09
CA PRO A 315 -51.73 7.41 -22.07
C PRO A 315 -51.19 6.09 -21.50
N LEU A 316 -51.41 5.86 -20.20
CA LEU A 316 -51.00 4.65 -19.48
C LEU A 316 -52.02 3.51 -19.59
N PHE A 317 -53.30 3.85 -19.71
CA PHE A 317 -54.42 2.91 -19.71
C PHE A 317 -55.33 3.20 -20.90
N GLU A 318 -55.98 2.16 -21.39
CA GLU A 318 -57.06 2.22 -22.36
C GLU A 318 -58.36 1.76 -21.67
N VAL A 319 -59.48 2.39 -22.02
CA VAL A 319 -60.80 2.06 -21.47
C VAL A 319 -61.73 1.81 -22.65
N GLU A 320 -62.26 0.59 -22.74
CA GLU A 320 -63.25 0.20 -23.75
C GLU A 320 -64.65 0.17 -23.12
N LEU A 321 -65.65 0.75 -23.81
CA LEU A 321 -67.04 0.77 -23.37
C LEU A 321 -67.86 -0.19 -24.24
N ILE A 322 -68.27 -1.31 -23.65
CA ILE A 322 -69.05 -2.36 -24.34
C ILE A 322 -70.53 -2.17 -24.02
N LEU A 323 -71.36 -2.21 -25.06
CA LEU A 323 -72.80 -1.99 -24.96
C LEU A 323 -73.54 -3.32 -25.17
N ASP A 324 -73.89 -3.98 -24.07
CA ASP A 324 -74.62 -5.25 -24.09
C ASP A 324 -76.12 -5.01 -24.31
N VAL A 325 -76.62 -5.38 -25.49
CA VAL A 325 -78.05 -5.40 -25.78
C VAL A 325 -78.61 -6.73 -25.28
N ILE A 326 -79.30 -6.71 -24.15
CA ILE A 326 -80.05 -7.87 -23.63
C ILE A 326 -81.26 -8.08 -24.57
N ILE A 327 -81.23 -9.14 -25.38
CA ILE A 327 -82.34 -9.54 -26.29
C ILE A 327 -83.30 -10.46 -25.55
#